data_AF-X1VGS7-F1
#
_entry.id   AF-X1VGS7-F1
#
_cell.length_a   1.000
_cell.length_b   1.000
_cell.length_c   1.000
_cell.angle_alpha   90.00
_cell.angle_beta   90.00
_cell.angle_gamma   90.00
#
_symmetry.space_group_name_H-M   'P 1'
#
loop_
_entity.id
_entity.type
_entity.pdbx_description
1 polymer ?
#
loop_
_entity_poly.entity_id
_entity_poly.type
_entity_poly.pdbx_seq_one_letter_code
_entity_poly.pdbx_strand_id
1 'polypeptide(L)'
;VDPVSELLLDLRVTHGVGASSDEHNLKCFKKIEITDGSDVLFSLDGLEMQALDIYNSGIHPRGGWFHYLPGLESDAQVAISFGRYLWDEELAFDPKKFTNPKLKVTFDLDLGGKNVSAGKISVLAALFDEKVVTPTGFLVTKEIKRWSKVATGHEYTDMPTDYPYRKLLLQGRLEEKPPHWIFANIKLASDQDKKVILNGEFRDLMFGLGRENAYIRETCNSNIRANLDHNHVTPTMDVMSSVNGWEAAIATNYVASFNGD
;
A
#
# COMPACT_ATOMS: atom_id res chain seq x y z
N VAL A 1 -3.42 6.26 -28.47
CA VAL A 1 -3.30 5.96 -27.04
C VAL A 1 -3.06 4.48 -26.94
N ASP A 2 -1.88 4.13 -26.45
CA ASP A 2 -1.44 2.76 -26.38
C ASP A 2 -1.93 2.10 -25.07
N PRO A 3 -2.05 0.76 -25.03
CA PRO A 3 -2.40 0.08 -23.79
C PRO A 3 -1.40 0.38 -22.67
N VAL A 4 -1.92 0.47 -21.46
CA VAL A 4 -1.19 0.82 -20.24
C VAL A 4 -1.04 -0.45 -19.41
N SER A 5 0.20 -0.86 -19.12
CA SER A 5 0.46 -1.98 -18.24
C SER A 5 0.33 -1.60 -16.76
N GLU A 6 0.84 -0.43 -16.40
CA GLU A 6 0.95 0.02 -15.01
C GLU A 6 0.95 1.55 -14.93
N LEU A 7 0.35 2.09 -13.87
CA LEU A 7 0.52 3.49 -13.46
C LEU A 7 1.28 3.54 -12.14
N LEU A 8 2.45 4.17 -12.11
CA LEU A 8 3.24 4.40 -10.91
C LEU A 8 2.98 5.80 -10.38
N LEU A 9 2.56 5.90 -9.12
CA LEU A 9 2.39 7.16 -8.42
C LEU A 9 3.61 7.37 -7.51
N ASP A 10 4.38 8.42 -7.78
CA ASP A 10 5.52 8.88 -6.99
C ASP A 10 5.07 10.03 -6.10
N LEU A 11 5.10 9.80 -4.79
CA LEU A 11 4.82 10.79 -3.76
C LEU A 11 6.13 11.25 -3.14
N ARG A 12 6.26 12.57 -2.99
CA ARG A 12 7.30 13.18 -2.16
C ARG A 12 6.69 14.20 -1.23
N VAL A 13 7.06 14.15 0.05
CA VAL A 13 6.56 15.06 1.09
C VAL A 13 7.71 15.60 1.92
N THR A 14 7.77 16.92 2.10
CA THR A 14 8.81 17.58 2.89
C THR A 14 8.32 17.83 4.31
N HIS A 15 9.02 17.27 5.29
CA HIS A 15 8.61 17.34 6.70
C HIS A 15 9.10 18.60 7.39
N GLY A 16 8.25 19.13 8.27
CA GLY A 16 8.58 20.27 9.12
C GLY A 16 9.35 19.86 10.38
N VAL A 17 9.55 20.82 11.28
CA VAL A 17 10.20 20.56 12.57
C VAL A 17 9.32 19.71 13.48
N GLY A 18 9.83 18.58 13.97
CA GLY A 18 9.11 17.63 14.81
C GLY A 18 9.98 16.51 15.39
N ALA A 19 9.40 15.68 16.26
CA ALA A 19 10.04 14.52 16.90
C ALA A 19 9.54 13.22 16.27
N SER A 20 8.30 12.86 16.57
CA SER A 20 7.56 11.73 16.04
C SER A 20 6.78 12.07 14.78
N SER A 21 6.52 11.05 13.96
CA SER A 21 5.56 11.17 12.87
C SER A 21 4.13 11.16 13.42
N ASP A 22 3.25 11.93 12.81
CA ASP A 22 1.81 11.92 13.16
C ASP A 22 1.05 10.86 12.35
N GLU A 23 1.52 10.51 11.15
CA GLU A 23 0.90 9.51 10.26
C GLU A 23 1.91 8.90 9.26
N HIS A 24 1.50 7.88 8.51
CA HIS A 24 2.31 7.34 7.40
C HIS A 24 2.20 8.23 6.15
N ASN A 25 3.30 8.51 5.43
CA ASN A 25 3.30 9.42 4.28
C ASN A 25 2.19 9.15 3.24
N LEU A 26 1.96 7.89 2.88
CA LEU A 26 0.91 7.51 1.92
C LEU A 26 -0.53 7.80 2.38
N LYS A 27 -0.76 8.21 3.63
CA LYS A 27 -2.06 8.71 4.10
C LYS A 27 -2.51 9.99 3.41
N CYS A 28 -1.58 10.74 2.83
CA CYS A 28 -1.93 11.90 2.02
C CYS A 28 -2.80 11.51 0.82
N PHE A 29 -2.69 10.28 0.31
CA PHE A 29 -3.62 9.75 -0.67
C PHE A 29 -4.88 9.24 0.03
N LYS A 30 -5.84 10.15 0.21
CA LYS A 30 -7.16 9.81 0.75
C LYS A 30 -7.90 8.82 -0.15
N LYS A 31 -7.74 8.99 -1.46
CA LYS A 31 -8.40 8.15 -2.47
C LYS A 31 -7.69 8.26 -3.82
N ILE A 32 -7.49 7.13 -4.46
CA ILE A 32 -6.95 7.00 -5.81
C ILE A 32 -7.96 6.18 -6.60
N GLU A 33 -8.51 6.78 -7.66
CA GLU A 33 -9.60 6.18 -8.41
C GLU A 33 -9.39 6.29 -9.92
N ILE A 34 -9.79 5.25 -10.63
CA ILE A 34 -9.95 5.27 -12.09
C ILE A 34 -11.43 5.18 -12.37
N THR A 35 -11.96 6.17 -13.08
CA THR A 35 -13.39 6.26 -13.41
C THR A 35 -13.60 6.44 -14.90
N ASP A 36 -14.60 5.77 -15.47
CA ASP A 36 -15.12 6.06 -16.81
C ASP A 36 -16.59 6.49 -16.68
N GLY A 37 -16.85 7.81 -16.75
CA GLY A 37 -18.18 8.35 -16.48
C GLY A 37 -18.65 8.07 -15.04
N SER A 38 -19.71 7.27 -14.89
CA SER A 38 -20.23 6.81 -13.58
C SER A 38 -19.52 5.56 -13.05
N ASP A 39 -18.77 4.85 -13.90
CA ASP A 39 -18.24 3.55 -13.56
C ASP A 39 -16.88 3.70 -12.89
N VAL A 40 -16.77 3.18 -11.67
CA VAL A 40 -15.54 3.14 -10.90
C VAL A 40 -14.81 1.84 -11.22
N LEU A 41 -13.66 1.93 -11.89
CA LEU A 41 -12.84 0.78 -12.32
C LEU A 41 -11.80 0.40 -11.27
N PHE A 42 -11.30 1.37 -10.52
CA PHE A 42 -10.34 1.18 -9.43
C PHE A 42 -10.62 2.22 -8.35
N SER A 43 -10.51 1.84 -7.07
CA SER A 43 -10.80 2.76 -5.96
C SER A 43 -10.22 2.25 -4.65
N LEU A 44 -9.08 2.83 -4.23
CA LEU A 44 -8.37 2.51 -2.97
C LEU A 44 -7.77 3.77 -2.34
N ASP A 45 -7.46 3.74 -1.05
CA ASP A 45 -6.59 4.73 -0.41
C ASP A 45 -5.10 4.37 -0.59
N GLY A 46 -4.19 5.28 -0.19
CA GLY A 46 -2.75 5.09 -0.39
C GLY A 46 -2.15 3.89 0.33
N LEU A 47 -2.68 3.54 1.52
CA LEU A 47 -2.15 2.41 2.30
C LEU A 47 -2.69 1.08 1.77
N GLU A 48 -3.97 1.05 1.39
CA GLU A 48 -4.57 -0.09 0.70
C GLU A 48 -3.85 -0.36 -0.63
N MET A 49 -3.50 0.69 -1.35
CA MET A 49 -2.76 0.59 -2.61
C MET A 49 -1.33 0.08 -2.39
N GLN A 50 -0.63 0.56 -1.36
CA GLN A 50 0.68 0.04 -0.99
C GLN A 50 0.61 -1.46 -0.67
N ALA A 51 -0.36 -1.87 0.13
CA ALA A 51 -0.56 -3.27 0.48
C ALA A 51 -0.82 -4.13 -0.77
N LEU A 52 -1.73 -3.69 -1.65
CA LEU A 52 -2.02 -4.39 -2.90
C LEU A 52 -0.79 -4.54 -3.78
N ASP A 53 -0.01 -3.48 -3.91
CA ASP A 53 1.20 -3.45 -4.73
C ASP A 53 2.26 -4.43 -4.22
N ILE A 54 2.47 -4.49 -2.90
CA ILE A 54 3.35 -5.47 -2.25
C ILE A 54 2.88 -6.89 -2.55
N TYR A 55 1.59 -7.18 -2.34
CA TYR A 55 1.06 -8.52 -2.59
C TYR A 55 1.01 -8.90 -4.07
N ASN A 56 1.06 -7.94 -5.00
CA ASN A 56 1.10 -8.18 -6.43
C ASN A 56 2.50 -8.41 -6.95
N SER A 57 3.44 -7.54 -6.59
CA SER A 57 4.82 -7.58 -7.08
C SER A 57 5.70 -8.53 -6.28
N GLY A 58 5.39 -8.78 -5.00
CA GLY A 58 6.29 -9.43 -4.06
C GLY A 58 7.53 -8.59 -3.74
N ILE A 59 7.59 -7.35 -4.21
CA ILE A 59 8.72 -6.43 -4.06
C ILE A 59 8.31 -5.34 -3.08
N HIS A 60 9.10 -5.18 -2.01
CA HIS A 60 8.94 -4.05 -1.10
C HIS A 60 10.30 -3.55 -0.58
N PRO A 61 10.49 -2.22 -0.51
CA PRO A 61 9.69 -1.17 -1.16
C PRO A 61 9.98 -1.11 -2.68
N ARG A 62 9.02 -0.67 -3.52
CA ARG A 62 9.29 -0.33 -4.94
C ARG A 62 10.27 0.85 -5.10
N GLY A 63 10.51 1.52 -3.99
CA GLY A 63 11.24 2.77 -3.85
C GLY A 63 10.62 3.51 -2.67
N GLY A 64 11.39 4.38 -2.03
CA GLY A 64 10.89 5.24 -0.98
C GLY A 64 11.73 5.18 0.29
N TRP A 65 12.08 6.36 0.78
CA TRP A 65 12.81 6.56 2.01
C TRP A 65 11.91 7.34 2.97
N PHE A 66 11.62 6.78 4.14
CA PHE A 66 10.74 7.42 5.14
C PHE A 66 11.61 8.25 6.10
N HIS A 67 11.81 9.52 5.76
CA HIS A 67 12.49 10.50 6.60
C HIS A 67 11.48 11.45 7.24
N TYR A 68 11.22 11.28 8.53
CA TYR A 68 10.42 12.23 9.31
C TYR A 68 11.30 13.29 9.98
N LEU A 69 12.46 13.61 9.37
CA LEU A 69 13.42 14.60 9.84
C LEU A 69 13.11 15.99 9.22
N PRO A 70 13.35 17.08 9.97
CA PRO A 70 13.05 18.43 9.50
C PRO A 70 13.79 18.78 8.21
N GLY A 71 13.06 19.29 7.22
CA GLY A 71 13.61 19.76 5.96
C GLY A 71 14.03 18.66 4.99
N LEU A 72 13.85 17.38 5.35
CA LEU A 72 14.06 16.27 4.44
C LEU A 72 12.76 15.84 3.78
N GLU A 73 12.90 15.33 2.56
CA GLU A 73 11.81 14.72 1.82
C GLU A 73 11.70 13.25 2.22
N SER A 74 10.47 12.78 2.39
CA SER A 74 10.18 11.37 2.29
C SER A 74 9.56 11.04 0.95
N ASP A 75 10.02 9.93 0.38
CA ASP A 75 9.55 9.43 -0.90
C ASP A 75 8.75 8.15 -0.68
N ALA A 76 7.66 7.97 -1.40
CA ALA A 76 6.90 6.74 -1.42
C ALA A 76 6.33 6.49 -2.81
N GLN A 77 6.43 5.24 -3.27
CA GLN A 77 5.95 4.85 -4.60
C GLN A 77 4.94 3.72 -4.47
N VAL A 78 3.83 3.86 -5.19
CA VAL A 78 2.77 2.85 -5.27
C VAL A 78 2.29 2.69 -6.70
N ALA A 79 2.03 1.45 -7.12
CA ALA A 79 1.61 1.15 -8.49
C ALA A 79 0.17 0.63 -8.61
N ILE A 80 -0.53 1.06 -9.66
CA ILE A 80 -1.76 0.43 -10.17
C ILE A 80 -1.35 -0.53 -11.28
N SER A 81 -1.21 -1.81 -10.96
CA SER A 81 -0.95 -2.85 -11.96
C SER A 81 -2.26 -3.33 -12.57
N PHE A 82 -2.44 -3.16 -13.88
CA PHE A 82 -3.63 -3.63 -14.60
C PHE A 82 -3.56 -5.10 -14.99
N GLY A 83 -2.35 -5.67 -15.02
CA GLY A 83 -2.08 -7.06 -15.34
C GLY A 83 -1.67 -7.92 -14.15
N ARG A 84 -1.30 -9.17 -14.43
CA ARG A 84 -0.74 -10.07 -13.39
C ARG A 84 0.66 -9.67 -12.97
N TYR A 85 1.41 -9.07 -13.88
CA TYR A 85 2.78 -8.60 -13.76
C TYR A 85 3.01 -7.42 -14.73
N LEU A 86 4.15 -6.72 -14.61
CA LEU A 86 4.51 -5.65 -15.53
C LEU A 86 4.72 -6.20 -16.96
N TRP A 87 4.12 -5.57 -17.95
CA TRP A 87 4.10 -5.99 -19.36
C TRP A 87 3.26 -7.23 -19.67
N ASP A 88 2.21 -7.51 -18.89
CA ASP A 88 1.23 -8.55 -19.22
C ASP A 88 0.43 -8.19 -20.48
N GLU A 89 0.66 -8.93 -21.57
CA GLU A 89 0.07 -8.65 -22.89
C GLU A 89 -1.41 -9.06 -22.97
N GLU A 90 -1.85 -9.97 -22.10
CA GLU A 90 -3.22 -10.47 -22.07
C GLU A 90 -4.11 -9.56 -21.23
N LEU A 91 -3.58 -9.07 -20.10
CA LEU A 91 -4.30 -8.23 -19.14
C LEU A 91 -3.62 -6.87 -18.99
N ALA A 92 -4.18 -5.85 -19.63
CA ALA A 92 -3.70 -4.48 -19.56
C ALA A 92 -4.85 -3.51 -19.84
N PHE A 93 -4.71 -2.27 -19.36
CA PHE A 93 -5.73 -1.26 -19.54
C PHE A 93 -5.63 -0.66 -20.95
N ASP A 94 -6.64 -0.89 -21.78
CA ASP A 94 -6.73 -0.28 -23.10
C ASP A 94 -7.69 0.92 -23.06
N PRO A 95 -7.19 2.17 -23.09
CA PRO A 95 -8.03 3.36 -22.99
C PRO A 95 -9.04 3.51 -24.14
N LYS A 96 -8.80 2.86 -25.29
CA LYS A 96 -9.71 2.92 -26.45
C LYS A 96 -11.03 2.18 -26.23
N LYS A 97 -11.07 1.27 -25.25
CA LYS A 97 -12.29 0.53 -24.87
C LYS A 97 -13.23 1.32 -23.95
N PHE A 98 -12.80 2.49 -23.49
CA PHE A 98 -13.51 3.35 -22.55
C PHE A 98 -13.88 4.67 -23.21
N THR A 99 -14.94 5.31 -22.72
CA THR A 99 -15.44 6.55 -23.34
C THR A 99 -14.64 7.76 -22.86
N ASN A 100 -14.37 7.83 -21.56
CA ASN A 100 -13.70 8.95 -20.91
C ASN A 100 -13.00 8.51 -19.62
N PRO A 101 -11.96 7.65 -19.71
CA PRO A 101 -11.24 7.19 -18.54
C PRO A 101 -10.46 8.35 -17.89
N LYS A 102 -10.62 8.50 -16.58
CA LYS A 102 -9.97 9.54 -15.77
C LYS A 102 -9.33 8.93 -14.52
N LEU A 103 -8.09 9.30 -14.26
CA LEU A 103 -7.44 9.14 -12.97
C LEU A 103 -7.83 10.32 -12.07
N LYS A 104 -8.39 10.02 -10.90
CA LYS A 104 -8.71 11.00 -9.85
C LYS A 104 -7.89 10.66 -8.61
N VAL A 105 -7.15 11.63 -8.11
CA VAL A 105 -6.36 11.50 -6.88
C VAL A 105 -6.85 12.56 -5.91
N THR A 106 -7.44 12.11 -4.81
CA THR A 106 -7.81 12.98 -3.69
C THR A 106 -6.65 13.02 -2.72
N PHE A 107 -6.07 14.21 -2.57
CA PHE A 107 -4.84 14.44 -1.83
C PHE A 107 -5.05 15.38 -0.65
N ASP A 108 -4.47 15.03 0.50
CA ASP A 108 -4.50 15.79 1.74
C ASP A 108 -3.08 15.87 2.31
N LEU A 109 -2.43 17.03 2.14
CA LEU A 109 -1.02 17.19 2.48
C LEU A 109 -0.76 17.02 3.98
N ASP A 110 -1.71 17.44 4.82
CA ASP A 110 -1.55 17.51 6.27
C ASP A 110 -1.44 16.13 6.92
N LEU A 111 -1.80 15.07 6.19
CA LEU A 111 -1.72 13.69 6.64
C LEU A 111 -0.48 12.95 6.16
N GLY A 112 0.39 13.62 5.40
CA GLY A 112 1.58 13.03 4.80
C GLY A 112 2.74 12.81 5.77
N GLY A 113 2.51 12.72 7.09
CA GLY A 113 3.55 12.54 8.09
C GLY A 113 3.64 13.69 9.08
N LYS A 114 4.80 14.36 9.18
CA LYS A 114 5.06 15.33 10.26
C LYS A 114 5.14 16.77 9.77
N ASN A 115 4.18 17.59 10.20
CA ASN A 115 4.16 19.05 9.93
C ASN A 115 4.52 19.34 8.46
N VAL A 116 3.87 18.64 7.54
CA VAL A 116 4.26 18.61 6.13
C VAL A 116 4.14 20.01 5.54
N SER A 117 5.21 20.48 4.90
CA SER A 117 5.31 21.85 4.38
C SER A 117 5.17 21.93 2.86
N ALA A 118 5.49 20.84 2.16
CA ALA A 118 5.35 20.72 0.72
C ALA A 118 5.09 19.27 0.33
N GLY A 119 4.42 19.07 -0.80
CA GLY A 119 4.18 17.76 -1.37
C GLY A 119 4.19 17.80 -2.89
N LYS A 120 4.69 16.73 -3.51
CA LYS A 120 4.74 16.53 -4.95
C LYS A 120 4.17 15.16 -5.28
N ILE A 121 3.36 15.13 -6.33
CA ILE A 121 2.81 13.89 -6.90
C ILE A 121 3.22 13.85 -8.36
N SER A 122 3.83 12.74 -8.77
CA SER A 122 4.11 12.46 -10.18
C SER A 122 3.43 11.15 -10.56
N VAL A 123 2.85 11.08 -11.75
CA VAL A 123 2.24 9.85 -12.27
C VAL A 123 3.02 9.44 -13.52
N LEU A 124 3.59 8.25 -13.48
CA LEU A 124 4.33 7.66 -14.59
C LEU A 124 3.51 6.48 -15.14
N ALA A 125 3.43 6.37 -16.47
CA ALA A 125 2.69 5.29 -17.13
C ALA A 125 3.67 4.39 -17.89
N ALA A 126 3.56 3.08 -17.67
CA ALA A 126 4.23 2.06 -18.47
C ALA A 126 3.34 1.69 -19.66
N LEU A 127 3.70 2.16 -20.86
CA LEU A 127 2.91 2.03 -22.08
C LEU A 127 3.53 1.01 -23.03
N PHE A 128 2.68 0.26 -23.76
CA PHE A 128 3.13 -0.61 -24.85
C PHE A 128 3.30 0.20 -26.14
N ASP A 129 4.35 1.01 -26.22
CA ASP A 129 4.65 1.90 -27.36
C ASP A 129 5.34 1.17 -28.52
N GLU A 130 6.26 0.25 -28.22
CA GLU A 130 7.03 -0.50 -29.23
C GLU A 130 6.33 -1.77 -29.74
N LYS A 131 5.30 -2.24 -29.02
CA LYS A 131 4.61 -3.50 -29.34
C LYS A 131 3.10 -3.32 -29.37
N VAL A 132 2.49 -3.68 -30.50
CA VAL A 132 1.03 -3.73 -30.60
C VAL A 132 0.51 -4.93 -29.81
N VAL A 133 -0.12 -4.66 -28.67
CA VAL A 133 -0.83 -5.65 -27.86
C VAL A 133 -2.34 -5.40 -27.97
N THR A 134 -3.13 -6.48 -27.86
CA THR A 134 -4.60 -6.40 -27.87
C THR A 134 -5.13 -7.07 -26.59
N PRO A 135 -5.09 -6.38 -25.44
CA PRO A 135 -5.45 -6.98 -24.16
C PRO A 135 -6.91 -7.46 -24.18
N THR A 136 -7.21 -8.58 -23.53
CA THR A 136 -8.58 -9.11 -23.46
C THR A 136 -9.38 -8.45 -22.34
N GLY A 137 -8.71 -8.03 -21.27
CA GLY A 137 -9.29 -7.34 -20.14
C GLY A 137 -8.21 -6.73 -19.23
N PHE A 138 -8.58 -6.40 -18.00
CA PHE A 138 -7.65 -5.91 -16.97
C PHE A 138 -8.17 -6.30 -15.59
N LEU A 139 -7.29 -6.22 -14.59
CA LEU A 139 -7.65 -6.50 -13.21
C LEU A 139 -8.27 -5.27 -12.56
N VAL A 140 -9.45 -5.50 -11.99
CA VAL A 140 -10.23 -4.50 -11.24
C VAL A 140 -9.99 -4.72 -9.75
N THR A 141 -9.76 -3.63 -9.00
CA THR A 141 -9.70 -3.68 -7.53
C THR A 141 -10.61 -2.63 -6.93
N LYS A 142 -11.53 -3.07 -6.06
CA LYS A 142 -12.52 -2.20 -5.39
C LYS A 142 -12.67 -2.60 -3.93
N GLU A 143 -12.91 -1.62 -3.08
CA GLU A 143 -13.41 -1.88 -1.73
C GLU A 143 -14.84 -2.45 -1.81
N ILE A 144 -15.08 -3.58 -1.16
CA ILE A 144 -16.40 -4.22 -1.11
C ILE A 144 -17.21 -3.67 0.05
N LYS A 145 -16.59 -3.55 1.22
CA LYS A 145 -17.24 -3.12 2.45
C LYS A 145 -16.22 -2.59 3.45
N ARG A 146 -16.59 -1.52 4.12
CA ARG A 146 -15.92 -0.98 5.30
C ARG A 146 -16.90 -0.99 6.47
N TRP A 147 -16.46 -1.47 7.62
CA TRP A 147 -17.29 -1.54 8.81
C TRP A 147 -16.49 -1.31 10.08
N SER A 148 -17.17 -0.89 11.13
CA SER A 148 -16.59 -0.73 12.47
C SER A 148 -16.84 -2.00 13.27
N LYS A 149 -15.78 -2.61 13.82
CA LYS A 149 -15.90 -3.79 14.67
C LYS A 149 -16.62 -3.44 15.98
N VAL A 150 -17.56 -4.30 16.38
CA VAL A 150 -18.11 -4.34 17.74
C VAL A 150 -17.36 -5.42 18.54
N ALA A 151 -17.15 -5.20 19.84
CA ALA A 151 -16.26 -6.01 20.70
C ALA A 151 -16.47 -7.53 20.59
N THR A 152 -17.73 -7.95 20.40
CA THR A 152 -18.11 -9.35 20.21
C THR A 152 -19.18 -9.41 19.12
N GLY A 153 -18.81 -9.92 17.94
CA GLY A 153 -19.73 -10.05 16.82
C GLY A 153 -19.05 -10.65 15.60
N HIS A 154 -19.85 -11.35 14.78
CA HIS A 154 -19.44 -11.79 13.46
C HIS A 154 -19.97 -10.81 12.43
N GLU A 155 -19.09 -10.39 11.53
CA GLU A 155 -19.48 -9.62 10.37
C GLU A 155 -19.68 -10.56 9.18
N TYR A 156 -20.86 -10.50 8.56
CA TYR A 156 -21.16 -11.26 7.37
C TYR A 156 -21.16 -10.32 6.16
N THR A 157 -20.50 -10.75 5.09
CA THR A 157 -20.44 -9.99 3.84
C THR A 157 -20.65 -10.95 2.69
N ASP A 158 -21.73 -10.71 1.93
CA ASP A 158 -21.98 -11.40 0.68
C ASP A 158 -21.12 -10.78 -0.42
N MET A 159 -20.43 -11.64 -1.17
CA MET A 159 -19.51 -11.22 -2.23
C MET A 159 -20.28 -11.06 -3.54
N PRO A 160 -20.14 -9.93 -4.26
CA PRO A 160 -20.70 -9.77 -5.60
C PRO A 160 -20.30 -10.91 -6.55
N THR A 161 -21.18 -11.33 -7.46
CA THR A 161 -20.90 -12.47 -8.35
C THR A 161 -20.60 -12.06 -9.79
N ASP A 162 -20.41 -10.76 -10.04
CA ASP A 162 -20.28 -10.21 -11.39
C ASP A 162 -18.97 -10.61 -12.08
N TYR A 163 -17.90 -10.80 -11.30
CA TYR A 163 -16.57 -11.10 -11.81
C TYR A 163 -15.88 -12.20 -10.99
N PRO A 164 -15.01 -13.02 -11.60
CA PRO A 164 -14.21 -13.99 -10.87
C PRO A 164 -13.19 -13.28 -9.96
N TYR A 165 -13.10 -13.75 -8.72
CA TYR A 165 -12.15 -13.23 -7.74
C TYR A 165 -10.75 -13.83 -7.94
N ARG A 166 -9.73 -12.97 -8.00
CA ARG A 166 -8.32 -13.37 -7.98
C ARG A 166 -7.69 -13.26 -6.59
N LYS A 167 -7.98 -12.17 -5.87
CA LYS A 167 -7.41 -11.85 -4.56
C LYS A 167 -8.49 -11.22 -3.67
N LEU A 168 -8.44 -11.56 -2.39
CA LEU A 168 -9.20 -10.92 -1.34
C LEU A 168 -8.19 -10.36 -0.32
N LEU A 169 -8.28 -9.06 -0.06
CA LEU A 169 -7.48 -8.41 0.98
C LEU A 169 -8.42 -8.01 2.11
N LEU A 170 -8.07 -8.43 3.32
CA LEU A 170 -8.78 -8.05 4.54
C LEU A 170 -7.85 -7.18 5.39
N GLN A 171 -8.26 -5.95 5.66
CA GLN A 171 -7.52 -5.04 6.52
C GLN A 171 -8.16 -4.98 7.90
N GLY A 172 -7.37 -5.26 8.93
CA GLY A 172 -7.70 -4.97 10.32
C GLY A 172 -6.83 -3.82 10.78
N ARG A 173 -7.41 -2.61 10.90
CA ARG A 173 -6.68 -1.43 11.34
C ARG A 173 -7.19 -0.95 12.70
N LEU A 174 -6.35 -1.07 13.71
CA LEU A 174 -6.52 -0.46 15.02
C LEU A 174 -5.13 -0.07 15.51
N GLU A 175 -4.99 1.14 16.03
CA GLU A 175 -3.72 1.64 16.52
C GLU A 175 -3.19 0.76 17.66
N GLU A 176 -1.87 0.53 17.70
CA GLU A 176 -1.19 -0.28 18.71
C GLU A 176 -1.62 -1.76 18.81
N LYS A 177 -2.39 -2.27 17.84
CA LYS A 177 -2.90 -3.64 17.86
C LYS A 177 -2.58 -4.34 16.53
N PRO A 178 -1.92 -5.51 16.56
CA PRO A 178 -1.70 -6.27 15.34
C PRO A 178 -3.05 -6.82 14.81
N PRO A 179 -3.16 -7.12 13.51
CA PRO A 179 -4.43 -7.55 12.90
C PRO A 179 -5.06 -8.78 13.57
N HIS A 180 -4.25 -9.70 14.07
CA HIS A 180 -4.73 -10.91 14.76
C HIS A 180 -5.31 -10.67 16.15
N TRP A 181 -5.18 -9.47 16.72
CA TRP A 181 -5.91 -9.06 17.92
C TRP A 181 -7.27 -8.44 17.56
N ILE A 182 -7.42 -8.00 16.31
CA ILE A 182 -8.66 -7.40 15.81
C ILE A 182 -9.61 -8.51 15.35
N PHE A 183 -9.13 -9.47 14.57
CA PHE A 183 -9.91 -10.61 14.10
C PHE A 183 -9.53 -11.88 14.85
N ALA A 184 -10.52 -12.56 15.43
CA ALA A 184 -10.32 -13.86 16.07
C ALA A 184 -10.39 -15.00 15.05
N ASN A 185 -11.48 -15.06 14.28
CA ASN A 185 -11.77 -16.13 13.33
C ASN A 185 -12.17 -15.55 11.98
N ILE A 186 -11.84 -16.27 10.90
CA ILE A 186 -12.28 -15.94 9.54
C ILE A 186 -12.78 -17.20 8.82
N LYS A 187 -13.85 -17.02 8.05
CA LYS A 187 -14.42 -18.07 7.22
C LYS A 187 -14.75 -17.51 5.83
N LEU A 188 -14.35 -18.25 4.80
CA LEU A 188 -14.77 -18.05 3.42
C LEU A 188 -15.40 -19.35 2.93
N ALA A 189 -16.64 -19.27 2.49
CA ALA A 189 -17.38 -20.40 1.97
C ALA A 189 -18.28 -19.97 0.80
N SER A 190 -18.67 -20.94 -0.01
CA SER A 190 -19.57 -20.75 -1.15
C SER A 190 -20.73 -21.74 -1.11
N ASP A 191 -21.87 -21.35 -1.69
CA ASP A 191 -23.07 -22.19 -1.81
C ASP A 191 -23.54 -22.71 -0.44
N GLN A 192 -23.78 -21.79 0.51
CA GLN A 192 -24.25 -22.08 1.87
C GLN A 192 -23.40 -23.14 2.60
N ASP A 193 -22.09 -22.91 2.68
CA ASP A 193 -21.12 -23.82 3.31
C ASP A 193 -20.92 -25.19 2.64
N LYS A 194 -21.53 -25.43 1.47
CA LYS A 194 -21.27 -26.66 0.71
C LYS A 194 -19.81 -26.81 0.30
N LYS A 195 -19.15 -25.68 0.03
CA LYS A 195 -17.70 -25.62 -0.16
C LYS A 195 -17.11 -24.56 0.77
N VAL A 196 -16.36 -25.03 1.76
CA VAL A 196 -15.58 -24.17 2.66
C VAL A 196 -14.18 -24.03 2.09
N ILE A 197 -13.79 -22.80 1.78
CA ILE A 197 -12.49 -22.46 1.17
C ILE A 197 -11.46 -22.17 2.28
N LEU A 198 -11.88 -21.44 3.30
CA LEU A 198 -11.07 -21.05 4.46
C LEU A 198 -11.96 -21.11 5.69
N ASN A 199 -11.48 -21.69 6.79
CA ASN A 199 -12.17 -21.64 8.08
C ASN A 199 -11.17 -21.89 9.21
N GLY A 200 -10.94 -20.92 10.08
CA GLY A 200 -10.03 -21.09 11.21
C GLY A 200 -9.78 -19.81 11.98
N GLU A 201 -8.90 -19.93 12.98
CA GLU A 201 -8.38 -18.78 13.71
C GLU A 201 -7.54 -17.91 12.78
N PHE A 202 -7.80 -16.61 12.82
CA PHE A 202 -7.14 -15.64 11.94
C PHE A 202 -5.62 -15.68 12.11
N ARG A 203 -5.15 -15.86 13.35
CA ARG A 203 -3.71 -15.97 13.66
C ARG A 203 -3.06 -17.12 12.89
N ASP A 204 -3.58 -18.33 13.02
CA ASP A 204 -2.99 -19.53 12.43
C ASP A 204 -2.99 -19.46 10.90
N LEU A 205 -4.09 -18.94 10.33
CA LEU A 205 -4.20 -18.74 8.90
C LEU A 205 -3.18 -17.72 8.38
N MET A 206 -3.00 -16.59 9.09
CA MET A 206 -2.03 -15.57 8.71
C MET A 206 -0.58 -16.06 8.84
N PHE A 207 -0.24 -16.83 9.87
CA PHE A 207 1.10 -17.42 9.99
C PHE A 207 1.36 -18.49 8.92
N GLY A 208 0.32 -19.25 8.53
CA GLY A 208 0.38 -20.17 7.39
C GLY A 208 0.69 -19.42 6.08
N LEU A 209 -0.08 -18.37 5.78
CA LEU A 209 0.09 -17.54 4.59
C LEU A 209 1.39 -16.71 4.60
N GLY A 210 1.84 -16.29 5.78
CA GLY A 210 3.07 -15.51 5.95
C GLY A 210 4.34 -16.26 5.52
N ARG A 211 4.29 -17.61 5.45
CA ARG A 211 5.41 -18.41 4.93
C ARG A 211 5.62 -18.28 3.43
N GLU A 212 4.57 -17.98 2.68
CA GLU A 212 4.61 -17.87 1.22
C GLU A 212 4.94 -16.44 0.76
N ASN A 213 4.84 -15.47 1.66
CA ASN A 213 5.09 -14.06 1.38
C ASN A 213 6.48 -13.65 1.86
N ALA A 214 7.11 -12.73 1.13
CA ALA A 214 8.44 -12.23 1.48
C ALA A 214 8.41 -11.41 2.79
N TYR A 215 9.49 -11.49 3.56
CA TYR A 215 9.68 -10.60 4.71
C TYR A 215 9.91 -9.18 4.20
N ILE A 216 9.16 -8.24 4.75
CA ILE A 216 9.24 -6.83 4.39
C ILE A 216 10.21 -6.14 5.34
N ARG A 217 11.18 -5.42 4.80
CA ARG A 217 12.04 -4.52 5.56
C ARG A 217 11.86 -3.09 5.06
N GLU A 218 11.64 -2.18 5.99
CA GLU A 218 11.51 -0.77 5.74
C GLU A 218 12.45 0.01 6.66
N THR A 219 13.03 1.08 6.14
CA THR A 219 13.90 1.98 6.91
C THR A 219 13.15 3.27 7.16
N CYS A 220 13.04 3.65 8.43
CA CYS A 220 12.42 4.88 8.89
C CYS A 220 13.43 5.67 9.71
N ASN A 221 13.64 6.93 9.33
CA ASN A 221 14.51 7.86 10.02
C ASN A 221 13.67 8.94 10.70
N SER A 222 13.77 9.05 12.02
CA SER A 222 13.04 10.03 12.82
C SER A 222 13.86 10.48 14.04
N ASN A 223 13.46 11.60 14.64
CA ASN A 223 14.08 12.10 15.86
C ASN A 223 13.40 11.46 17.08
N ILE A 224 14.10 10.57 17.77
CA ILE A 224 13.58 9.96 19.01
C ILE A 224 13.86 10.89 20.20
N ARG A 225 12.82 11.27 20.94
CA ARG A 225 12.84 11.99 22.21
C ARG A 225 12.54 11.03 23.37
N ALA A 226 12.70 11.50 24.61
CA ALA A 226 12.56 10.70 25.83
C ALA A 226 11.12 10.19 26.12
N ASN A 227 10.12 10.49 25.27
CA ASN A 227 8.71 10.11 25.45
C ASN A 227 8.26 9.13 24.35
N LEU A 228 7.02 8.63 24.45
CA LEU A 228 6.37 7.78 23.44
C LEU A 228 6.38 8.47 22.06
N ASP A 229 7.28 8.03 21.18
CA ASP A 229 7.33 8.44 19.78
C ASP A 229 6.79 7.32 18.88
N HIS A 230 5.90 7.68 17.95
CA HIS A 230 5.35 6.76 16.98
C HIS A 230 6.10 6.90 15.65
N ASN A 231 6.50 5.74 15.11
CA ASN A 231 6.99 5.62 13.75
C ASN A 231 5.96 4.80 12.96
N HIS A 232 5.49 5.37 11.87
CA HIS A 232 4.53 4.71 11.00
C HIS A 232 5.27 4.02 9.86
N VAL A 233 5.17 2.69 9.89
CA VAL A 233 5.71 1.80 8.86
C VAL A 233 4.57 1.19 8.05
N THR A 234 4.92 0.60 6.91
CA THR A 234 4.02 -0.18 6.07
C THR A 234 3.28 -1.22 6.93
N PRO A 235 1.95 -1.39 6.78
CA PRO A 235 1.20 -2.36 7.58
C PRO A 235 1.71 -3.80 7.39
N THR A 236 2.14 -4.43 8.48
CA THR A 236 2.58 -5.84 8.50
C THR A 236 1.86 -6.63 9.60
N MET A 237 2.03 -7.95 9.61
CA MET A 237 1.44 -8.81 10.65
C MET A 237 2.09 -8.61 12.03
N ASP A 238 3.39 -8.30 12.04
CA ASP A 238 4.21 -8.09 13.21
C ASP A 238 5.36 -7.12 12.84
N VAL A 239 5.74 -6.27 13.77
CA VAL A 239 6.75 -5.22 13.57
C VAL A 239 7.89 -5.45 14.55
N MET A 240 9.06 -5.72 14.01
CA MET A 240 10.31 -5.73 14.77
C MET A 240 11.08 -4.45 14.43
N SER A 241 11.53 -3.73 15.44
CA SER A 241 12.35 -2.54 15.26
C SER A 241 13.78 -2.80 15.77
N SER A 242 14.74 -2.24 15.04
CA SER A 242 16.12 -2.10 15.50
C SER A 242 16.46 -0.63 15.35
N VAL A 243 16.92 -0.01 16.45
CA VAL A 243 17.21 1.42 16.50
C VAL A 243 18.72 1.59 16.59
N ASN A 244 19.29 2.26 15.60
CA ASN A 244 20.67 2.72 15.64
C ASN A 244 20.67 4.24 15.80
N GLY A 245 21.34 4.74 16.83
CA GLY A 245 21.52 6.17 17.01
C GLY A 245 22.49 6.72 15.97
N TRP A 246 22.19 7.90 15.41
CA TRP A 246 23.19 8.66 14.68
C TRP A 246 24.19 9.22 15.69
N GLU A 247 25.44 8.75 15.68
CA GLU A 247 26.49 9.34 16.52
C GLU A 247 26.79 10.76 16.03
N ALA A 248 26.46 11.76 16.85
CA ALA A 248 26.71 13.18 16.55
C ALA A 248 28.17 13.60 16.80
N ALA A 249 28.98 12.74 17.44
CA ALA A 249 30.38 12.98 17.71
C ALA A 249 31.25 12.07 16.84
N ILE A 250 32.26 12.65 16.20
CA ILE A 250 33.27 11.91 15.44
C ILE A 250 33.98 10.95 16.41
N ALA A 251 33.62 9.66 16.40
CA ALA A 251 34.46 8.65 17.01
C ALA A 251 35.81 8.65 16.28
N THR A 252 36.92 8.72 17.02
CA THR A 252 38.30 8.88 16.53
C THR A 252 38.82 7.75 15.64
N ASN A 253 37.97 6.78 15.28
CA ASN A 253 38.33 5.52 14.61
C ASN A 253 37.39 5.20 13.43
N TYR A 254 37.17 6.13 12.51
CA TYR A 254 36.57 5.77 11.22
C TYR A 254 37.64 5.56 10.14
N VAL A 255 37.47 4.44 9.42
CA VAL A 255 37.98 4.26 8.06
C VAL A 255 37.23 5.25 7.18
N ALA A 256 37.96 6.07 6.42
CA ALA A 256 37.38 7.07 5.54
C ALA A 256 36.53 6.39 4.45
N SER A 257 35.20 6.41 4.61
CA SER A 257 34.30 6.25 3.47
C SER A 257 34.22 7.62 2.76
N PHE A 258 34.80 7.68 1.58
CA PHE A 258 34.76 8.85 0.72
C PHE A 258 33.45 8.86 -0.08
N ASN A 259 32.78 10.01 -0.09
CA ASN A 259 31.81 10.48 -1.10
C ASN A 259 31.00 9.40 -1.86
N GLY A 260 29.87 8.98 -1.29
CA GLY A 260 28.75 8.48 -2.08
C GLY A 260 28.27 7.05 -1.81
N ASP A 261 28.32 6.59 -0.56
CA ASP A 261 27.48 5.47 -0.10
C ASP A 261 26.24 5.99 0.63
#